data_AF-A0A0C1QM87-F1
#
_entry.id   AF-A0A0C1QM87-F1
#
_cell.length_a   1.000
_cell.length_b   1.000
_cell.length_c   1.000
_cell.angle_alpha   90.00
_cell.angle_beta   90.00
_cell.angle_gamma   90.00
#
_symmetry.space_group_name_H-M   'P 1'
#
loop_
_entity.id
_entity.type
_entity.pdbx_description
1 polymer ?
#
loop_
_entity_poly.entity_id
_entity_poly.type
_entity_poly.pdbx_seq_one_letter_code
_entity_poly.pdbx_strand_id
1 'polypeptide(L)'
;MLLKSLHSVKSSSVNTLLDLWAQRYAPNLSSLLLLQDSSNYESLIIANSLEGRALTVTKLTDNILDINSQMAWIQTKTLHNYIPNVLDLNEARRITQFATRVYKKLLQVYQQRSLSLAPNTAKSSNANWAFEMRSLLSLDQTTLAQISYDLEPILLVFQEQLLASKDWRALGFMTTQLKFTNKLILSYLTPIEILLLSSYLKVVEEQVAMPWQRVCTAAATHEPRSQALTVVEQMISVAEEIARSVHYRLVEIFPNYHSRSGWLADADVAHSSIRDLNMFQSYLWLCVLEQNLIPVEQELINLCIMVLGCIEVKWEIAEVSTQLLIEELLKRLSPEHKSVLLPYTRGLLQTFLDARDRSHN
;
A
#
# COMPACT_ATOMS: atom_id res chain seq x y z
N MET A 1 -3.58 -3.17 -16.73
CA MET A 1 -3.56 -4.43 -15.95
C MET A 1 -2.59 -4.21 -14.80
N LEU A 2 -3.12 -4.08 -13.58
CA LEU A 2 -2.38 -3.85 -12.33
C LEU A 2 -1.20 -4.80 -12.12
N LEU A 3 -1.39 -6.11 -12.36
CA LEU A 3 -0.35 -7.11 -12.25
C LEU A 3 -0.06 -7.69 -13.63
N LYS A 4 1.19 -7.65 -14.03
CA LYS A 4 1.70 -8.44 -15.16
C LYS A 4 2.60 -9.50 -14.55
N SER A 5 2.57 -10.72 -15.07
CA SER A 5 3.62 -11.68 -14.74
C SER A 5 4.94 -11.09 -15.24
N LEU A 6 5.83 -10.76 -14.32
CA LEU A 6 7.10 -10.11 -14.64
C LEU A 6 8.22 -11.10 -14.33
N HIS A 7 8.91 -11.55 -15.38
CA HIS A 7 10.18 -12.23 -15.19
C HIS A 7 11.15 -11.29 -14.47
N SER A 8 11.83 -11.78 -13.43
CA SER A 8 12.77 -10.96 -12.67
C SER A 8 13.97 -10.59 -13.53
N VAL A 9 13.92 -9.41 -14.14
CA VAL A 9 15.08 -8.83 -14.80
C VAL A 9 16.03 -8.33 -13.71
N LYS A 10 17.17 -8.98 -13.54
CA LYS A 10 18.20 -8.55 -12.60
C LYS A 10 19.04 -7.45 -13.26
N SER A 11 18.79 -6.20 -12.90
CA SER A 11 19.65 -5.07 -13.24
C SER A 11 19.94 -4.23 -11.99
N SER A 12 20.99 -3.40 -12.03
CA SER A 12 21.30 -2.50 -10.92
C SER A 12 20.13 -1.57 -10.61
N SER A 13 19.51 -0.98 -11.64
CA SER A 13 18.36 -0.08 -11.51
C SER A 13 17.15 -0.76 -10.85
N VAL A 14 16.87 -2.01 -11.24
CA VAL A 14 15.78 -2.80 -10.64
C VAL A 14 16.05 -3.06 -9.17
N ASN A 15 17.27 -3.47 -8.81
CA ASN A 15 17.66 -3.73 -7.42
C ASN A 15 17.55 -2.46 -6.57
N THR A 16 18.02 -1.32 -7.06
CA THR A 16 17.90 -0.04 -6.36
C THR A 16 16.43 0.32 -6.10
N LEU A 17 15.53 0.17 -7.07
CA LEU A 17 14.11 0.43 -6.83
C LEU A 17 13.46 -0.58 -5.90
N LEU A 18 13.86 -1.85 -5.94
CA LEU A 18 13.36 -2.86 -5.00
C LEU A 18 13.79 -2.54 -3.56
N ASP A 19 15.02 -2.07 -3.34
CA ASP A 19 15.49 -1.63 -2.03
C ASP A 19 14.70 -0.41 -1.53
N LEU A 20 14.49 0.59 -2.39
CA LEU A 20 13.69 1.77 -2.06
C LEU A 20 12.22 1.41 -1.78
N TRP A 21 11.66 0.44 -2.52
CA TRP A 21 10.33 -0.07 -2.25
C TRP A 21 10.26 -0.77 -0.89
N ALA A 22 11.24 -1.61 -0.56
CA ALA A 22 11.32 -2.32 0.71
C ALA A 22 11.39 -1.38 1.92
N GLN A 23 12.14 -0.26 1.80
CA GLN A 23 12.25 0.76 2.83
C GLN A 23 10.92 1.42 3.22
N ARG A 24 9.90 1.41 2.34
CA ARG A 24 8.55 1.93 2.63
C ARG A 24 7.82 1.16 3.73
N TYR A 25 8.27 -0.05 4.05
CA TYR A 25 7.68 -0.92 5.06
C TYR A 25 8.49 -0.94 6.37
N ALA A 26 9.49 -0.06 6.50
CA ALA A 26 10.20 0.09 7.76
C ALA A 26 9.28 0.63 8.87
N PRO A 27 9.37 0.11 10.11
CA PRO A 27 8.55 0.61 11.22
C PRO A 27 8.72 2.11 11.46
N ASN A 28 7.66 2.78 11.91
CA ASN A 28 7.72 4.17 12.33
C ASN A 28 8.49 4.30 13.65
N LEU A 29 9.13 5.46 13.85
CA LEU A 29 9.91 5.73 15.07
C LEU A 29 9.08 5.60 16.35
N SER A 30 7.80 5.99 16.31
CA SER A 30 6.91 5.90 17.48
C SER A 30 6.71 4.46 17.97
N SER A 31 6.64 3.47 17.07
CA SER A 31 6.53 2.06 17.49
C SER A 31 7.84 1.52 18.03
N LEU A 32 8.98 2.10 17.64
CA LEU A 32 10.29 1.73 18.17
C LEU A 32 10.51 2.27 19.58
N LEU A 33 9.81 3.34 19.99
CA LEU A 33 9.86 3.84 21.37
C LEU A 33 9.37 2.78 22.38
N LEU A 34 8.46 1.89 21.96
CA LEU A 34 8.00 0.77 22.78
C LEU A 34 9.16 -0.13 23.24
N LEU A 35 10.19 -0.26 22.39
CA LEU A 35 11.33 -1.15 22.62
C LEU A 35 12.40 -0.55 23.54
N GLN A 36 12.21 0.68 24.03
CA GLN A 36 13.08 1.27 25.06
C GLN A 36 12.89 0.61 26.43
N ASP A 37 11.71 0.02 26.66
CA ASP A 37 11.44 -0.81 27.82
C ASP A 37 12.10 -2.19 27.61
N SER A 38 12.93 -2.62 28.57
CA SER A 38 13.63 -3.91 28.50
C SER A 38 12.67 -5.09 28.39
N SER A 39 11.49 -5.01 29.03
CA SER A 39 10.48 -6.07 28.96
C SER A 39 9.87 -6.21 27.56
N ASN A 40 9.70 -5.09 26.84
CA ASN A 40 9.22 -5.08 25.46
C ASN A 40 10.30 -5.57 24.49
N TYR A 41 11.58 -5.28 24.75
CA TYR A 41 12.69 -5.80 23.96
C TYR A 41 12.86 -7.32 24.12
N GLU A 42 12.74 -7.85 25.35
CA GLU A 42 12.71 -9.30 25.59
C GLU A 42 11.53 -9.96 24.89
N SER A 43 10.34 -9.35 25.00
CA SER A 43 9.14 -9.81 24.30
C SER A 43 9.32 -9.80 22.78
N LEU A 44 10.05 -8.82 22.23
CA LEU A 44 10.41 -8.77 20.82
C LEU A 44 11.30 -9.94 20.41
N ILE A 45 12.34 -10.24 21.19
CA ILE A 45 13.23 -11.37 20.90
C ILE A 45 12.43 -12.68 20.87
N ILE A 46 11.58 -12.90 21.87
CA ILE A 46 10.73 -14.08 21.96
C ILE A 46 9.75 -14.14 20.78
N ALA A 47 8.99 -13.07 20.53
CA ALA A 47 7.99 -13.03 19.47
C ALA A 47 8.59 -13.14 18.06
N ASN A 48 9.85 -12.72 17.88
CA ASN A 48 10.55 -12.79 16.60
C ASN A 48 11.25 -14.14 16.34
N SER A 49 11.35 -15.03 17.35
CA SER A 49 11.84 -16.40 17.13
C SER A 49 10.91 -17.19 16.19
N LEU A 50 11.40 -18.30 15.64
CA LEU A 50 10.56 -19.17 14.80
C LEU A 50 9.34 -19.69 15.59
N GLU A 51 9.53 -20.04 16.85
CA GLU A 51 8.46 -20.46 17.76
C GLU A 51 7.50 -19.31 18.07
N GLY A 52 8.00 -18.11 18.40
CA GLY A 52 7.16 -16.94 18.69
C GLY A 52 6.30 -16.53 17.50
N ARG A 53 6.87 -16.58 16.29
CA ARG A 53 6.13 -16.32 15.04
C ARG A 53 5.13 -17.43 14.74
N ALA A 54 5.48 -18.69 14.96
CA ALA A 54 4.54 -19.80 14.82
C ALA A 54 3.36 -19.68 15.80
N LEU A 55 3.58 -19.22 17.03
CA LEU A 55 2.52 -18.91 17.99
C LEU A 55 1.61 -17.78 17.48
N THR A 56 2.20 -16.70 16.96
CA THR A 56 1.46 -15.59 16.35
C THR A 56 0.61 -16.07 15.18
N VAL A 57 1.16 -16.92 14.31
CA VAL A 57 0.40 -17.50 13.17
C VAL A 57 -0.72 -18.41 13.66
N THR A 58 -0.43 -19.33 14.58
CA THR A 58 -1.43 -20.26 15.13
C THR A 58 -2.63 -19.51 15.70
N LYS A 59 -2.34 -18.46 16.49
CA LYS A 59 -3.34 -17.53 17.03
C LYS A 59 -4.25 -16.94 15.95
N LEU A 60 -3.74 -16.67 14.76
CA LEU A 60 -4.51 -16.09 13.65
C LEU A 60 -5.19 -17.15 12.76
N THR A 61 -4.67 -18.36 12.68
CA THR A 61 -5.16 -19.39 11.73
C THR A 61 -6.29 -20.27 12.27
N ASP A 62 -6.47 -20.35 13.59
CA ASP A 62 -7.50 -21.19 14.24
C ASP A 62 -8.91 -20.57 14.14
N ASN A 63 -9.45 -20.52 12.92
CA ASN A 63 -10.72 -19.88 12.54
C ASN A 63 -10.77 -18.36 12.65
N ILE A 64 -9.84 -17.70 13.36
CA ILE A 64 -9.81 -16.23 13.50
C ILE A 64 -9.73 -15.56 12.13
N LEU A 65 -8.85 -16.02 11.25
CA LEU A 65 -8.74 -15.45 9.91
C LEU A 65 -10.03 -15.62 9.09
N ASP A 66 -10.68 -16.78 9.18
CA ASP A 66 -11.93 -17.03 8.44
C ASP A 66 -13.09 -16.19 9.01
N ILE A 67 -13.19 -16.05 10.34
CA ILE A 67 -14.14 -15.16 11.02
C ILE A 67 -13.87 -13.70 10.67
N ASN A 68 -12.61 -13.25 10.74
CA ASN A 68 -12.22 -11.88 10.45
C ASN A 68 -12.48 -11.53 8.98
N SER A 69 -12.24 -12.45 8.05
CA SER A 69 -12.62 -12.28 6.64
C SER A 69 -14.15 -12.15 6.49
N GLN A 70 -14.95 -12.96 7.19
CA GLN A 70 -16.41 -12.82 7.14
C GLN A 70 -16.91 -11.51 7.78
N MET A 71 -16.34 -11.10 8.91
CA MET A 71 -16.68 -9.84 9.58
C MET A 71 -16.28 -8.62 8.74
N ALA A 72 -15.10 -8.67 8.11
CA ALA A 72 -14.66 -7.66 7.15
C ALA A 72 -15.62 -7.57 5.96
N TRP A 73 -16.21 -8.69 5.52
CA TRP A 73 -17.23 -8.69 4.47
C TRP A 73 -18.49 -7.94 4.91
N ILE A 74 -18.96 -8.16 6.14
CA ILE A 74 -20.12 -7.45 6.71
C ILE A 74 -19.83 -5.94 6.79
N GLN A 75 -18.64 -5.55 7.25
CA GLN A 75 -18.23 -4.14 7.34
C GLN A 75 -18.12 -3.49 5.97
N THR A 76 -17.49 -4.18 5.00
CA THR A 76 -17.38 -3.71 3.61
C THR A 76 -18.75 -3.55 2.97
N LYS A 77 -19.63 -4.54 3.14
CA LYS A 77 -21.01 -4.48 2.64
C LYS A 77 -21.76 -3.31 3.27
N THR A 78 -21.62 -3.09 4.57
CA THR A 78 -22.24 -1.97 5.27
C THR A 78 -21.82 -0.62 4.69
N LEU A 79 -20.52 -0.45 4.40
CA LEU A 79 -20.00 0.77 3.79
C LEU A 79 -20.59 1.00 2.37
N HIS A 80 -20.81 -0.07 1.62
CA HIS A 80 -21.29 -0.03 0.23
C HIS A 80 -22.81 -0.25 0.07
N ASN A 81 -23.58 -0.39 1.16
CA ASN A 81 -24.99 -0.84 1.15
C ASN A 81 -25.97 0.02 0.34
N TYR A 82 -25.57 1.23 -0.07
CA TYR A 82 -26.40 2.17 -0.80
C TYR A 82 -26.38 2.00 -2.31
N ILE A 83 -25.40 1.26 -2.84
CA ILE A 83 -25.36 0.91 -4.25
C ILE A 83 -26.16 -0.39 -4.38
N PRO A 84 -27.34 -0.38 -5.02
CA PRO A 84 -28.11 -1.61 -5.19
C PRO A 84 -27.28 -2.61 -6.01
N ASN A 85 -27.19 -3.85 -5.53
CA ASN A 85 -26.44 -4.94 -6.17
C ASN A 85 -24.96 -4.60 -6.43
N VAL A 86 -24.22 -4.07 -5.44
CA VAL A 86 -22.76 -3.80 -5.56
C VAL A 86 -22.01 -5.03 -6.01
N LEU A 87 -22.32 -6.17 -5.36
CA LEU A 87 -21.81 -7.48 -5.69
C LEU A 87 -22.89 -8.51 -5.42
N ASP A 88 -22.91 -9.54 -6.27
CA ASP A 88 -23.67 -10.75 -5.99
C ASP A 88 -23.05 -11.50 -4.80
N LEU A 89 -23.85 -12.25 -4.03
CA LEU A 89 -23.37 -13.00 -2.85
C LEU A 89 -22.23 -13.97 -3.19
N ASN A 90 -22.25 -14.58 -4.37
CA ASN A 90 -21.20 -15.46 -4.86
C ASN A 90 -19.92 -14.69 -5.15
N GLU A 91 -19.99 -13.52 -5.78
CA GLU A 91 -18.84 -12.65 -5.99
C GLU A 91 -18.21 -12.18 -4.68
N ALA A 92 -19.03 -11.74 -3.72
CA ALA A 92 -18.53 -11.34 -2.40
C ALA A 92 -17.91 -12.53 -1.63
N ARG A 93 -18.49 -13.73 -1.73
CA ARG A 93 -17.91 -14.96 -1.17
C ARG A 93 -16.59 -15.31 -1.84
N ARG A 94 -16.47 -15.15 -3.16
CA ARG A 94 -15.22 -15.36 -3.90
C ARG A 94 -14.13 -14.39 -3.43
N ILE A 95 -14.44 -13.09 -3.30
CA ILE A 95 -13.50 -12.09 -2.77
C ILE A 95 -13.06 -12.45 -1.34
N THR A 96 -13.98 -12.89 -0.49
CA THR A 96 -13.66 -13.27 0.89
C THR A 96 -12.73 -14.47 0.95
N GLN A 97 -13.02 -15.53 0.16
CA GLN A 97 -12.15 -16.70 0.05
C GLN A 97 -10.77 -16.33 -0.50
N PHE A 98 -10.75 -15.40 -1.45
CA PHE A 98 -9.54 -14.88 -2.03
C PHE A 98 -8.67 -14.15 -1.00
N ALA A 99 -9.24 -13.20 -0.26
CA ALA A 99 -8.57 -12.48 0.81
C ALA A 99 -7.98 -13.47 1.84
N THR A 100 -8.76 -14.47 2.28
CA THR A 100 -8.27 -15.51 3.18
C THR A 100 -7.05 -16.24 2.62
N ARG A 101 -7.04 -16.61 1.32
CA ARG A 101 -5.88 -17.29 0.71
C ARG A 101 -4.64 -16.41 0.71
N VAL A 102 -4.78 -15.12 0.39
CA VAL A 102 -3.70 -14.13 0.45
C VAL A 102 -3.10 -14.07 1.85
N TYR A 103 -3.92 -13.93 2.89
CA TYR A 103 -3.44 -13.88 4.27
C TYR A 103 -2.82 -15.19 4.75
N LYS A 104 -3.40 -16.36 4.39
CA LYS A 104 -2.78 -17.66 4.73
C LYS A 104 -1.38 -17.77 4.14
N LYS A 105 -1.19 -17.34 2.89
CA LYS A 105 0.11 -17.37 2.24
C LYS A 105 1.08 -16.33 2.83
N LEU A 106 0.60 -15.12 3.15
CA LEU A 106 1.38 -14.10 3.85
C LEU A 106 1.90 -14.60 5.20
N LEU A 107 1.04 -15.24 6.00
CA LEU A 107 1.41 -15.76 7.32
C LEU A 107 2.44 -16.89 7.23
N GLN A 108 2.41 -17.71 6.17
CA GLN A 108 3.46 -18.70 5.93
C GLN A 108 4.83 -18.06 5.73
N VAL A 109 4.90 -16.98 4.93
CA VAL A 109 6.16 -16.22 4.74
C VAL A 109 6.60 -15.57 6.04
N TYR A 110 5.67 -14.96 6.78
CA TYR A 110 5.95 -14.35 8.08
C TYR A 110 6.52 -15.34 9.10
N GLN A 111 5.99 -16.57 9.15
CA GLN A 111 6.41 -17.62 10.08
C GLN A 111 7.84 -18.10 9.82
N GLN A 112 8.24 -18.16 8.55
CA GLN A 112 9.55 -18.69 8.13
C GLN A 112 10.72 -17.75 8.40
N ARG A 113 10.46 -16.48 8.70
CA ARG A 113 11.50 -15.47 8.90
C ARG A 113 11.79 -15.28 10.37
N SER A 114 13.00 -15.58 10.84
CA SER A 114 13.49 -15.12 12.15
C SER A 114 14.64 -14.14 11.96
N LEU A 115 14.56 -12.97 12.60
CA LEU A 115 15.66 -11.99 12.57
C LEU A 115 16.67 -12.30 13.69
N SER A 116 17.97 -12.22 13.39
CA SER A 116 19.01 -12.28 14.43
C SER A 116 19.10 -10.92 15.11
N LEU A 117 18.53 -10.80 16.31
CA LEU A 117 18.62 -9.60 17.14
C LEU A 117 19.81 -9.76 18.09
N ALA A 118 21.01 -9.38 17.65
CA ALA A 118 22.21 -9.45 18.50
C ALA A 118 22.13 -8.39 19.62
N PRO A 119 22.47 -8.72 20.88
CA PRO A 119 22.27 -7.86 22.05
C PRO A 119 23.32 -6.72 22.21
N ASN A 120 24.03 -6.32 21.17
CA ASN A 120 25.14 -5.36 21.28
C ASN A 120 24.72 -3.88 21.40
N THR A 121 23.47 -3.59 21.72
CA THR A 121 22.89 -2.24 21.69
C THR A 121 23.03 -1.43 22.98
N ALA A 122 23.61 -1.99 24.04
CA ALA A 122 23.69 -1.34 25.36
C ALA A 122 24.60 -0.09 25.44
N LYS A 123 25.23 0.36 24.34
CA LYS A 123 26.11 1.55 24.32
C LYS A 123 25.88 2.50 23.14
N SER A 124 24.77 2.35 22.42
CA SER A 124 24.46 3.21 21.27
C SER A 124 23.61 4.39 21.73
N SER A 125 23.87 5.60 21.21
CA SER A 125 23.00 6.75 21.43
C SER A 125 21.57 6.43 20.96
N ASN A 126 20.55 7.03 21.58
CA ASN A 126 19.14 6.75 21.26
C ASN A 126 18.80 6.85 19.75
N ALA A 127 19.47 7.77 19.03
CA ALA A 127 19.28 7.94 17.59
C ALA A 127 19.88 6.79 16.77
N ASN A 128 21.08 6.32 17.11
CA ASN A 128 21.75 5.23 16.41
C ASN A 128 21.01 3.90 16.65
N TRP A 129 20.56 3.65 17.89
CA TRP A 129 19.76 2.46 18.20
C TRP A 129 18.43 2.41 17.43
N ALA A 130 17.69 3.52 17.37
CA ALA A 130 16.42 3.56 16.66
C ALA A 130 16.61 3.30 15.15
N PHE A 131 17.69 3.82 14.57
CA PHE A 131 18.06 3.56 13.19
C PHE A 131 18.43 2.09 12.94
N GLU A 132 19.25 1.49 13.81
CA GLU A 132 19.62 0.07 13.76
C GLU A 132 18.38 -0.83 13.85
N MET A 133 17.51 -0.59 14.83
CA MET A 133 16.27 -1.35 15.00
C MET A 133 15.33 -1.21 13.81
N ARG A 134 15.21 0.01 13.26
CA ARG A 134 14.40 0.26 12.06
C ARG A 134 14.91 -0.55 10.87
N SER A 135 16.23 -0.61 10.70
CA SER A 135 16.87 -1.41 9.64
C SER A 135 16.62 -2.91 9.85
N LEU A 136 16.84 -3.41 11.07
CA LEU A 136 16.66 -4.83 11.40
C LEU A 136 15.21 -5.31 11.23
N LEU A 137 14.24 -4.50 11.63
CA LEU A 137 12.82 -4.84 11.56
C LEU A 137 12.19 -4.57 10.18
N SER A 138 12.92 -3.92 9.27
CA SER A 138 12.43 -3.68 7.92
C SER A 138 12.30 -4.98 7.11
N LEU A 139 11.42 -4.97 6.10
CA LEU A 139 11.40 -6.03 5.10
C LEU A 139 12.64 -5.85 4.23
N ASP A 140 13.44 -6.90 4.08
CA ASP A 140 14.52 -6.91 3.12
C ASP A 140 13.99 -7.20 1.70
N GLN A 141 14.82 -6.91 0.70
CA GLN A 141 14.51 -7.13 -0.71
C GLN A 141 14.09 -8.58 -0.98
N THR A 142 14.76 -9.56 -0.36
CA THR A 142 14.50 -10.99 -0.55
C THR A 142 13.11 -11.37 -0.05
N THR A 143 12.73 -10.88 1.13
CA THR A 143 11.42 -11.11 1.75
C THR A 143 10.32 -10.47 0.92
N LEU A 144 10.53 -9.23 0.46
CA LEU A 144 9.57 -8.54 -0.39
C LEU A 144 9.38 -9.25 -1.74
N ALA A 145 10.48 -9.72 -2.35
CA ALA A 145 10.44 -10.50 -3.58
C ALA A 145 9.71 -11.84 -3.35
N GLN A 146 9.96 -12.52 -2.23
CA GLN A 146 9.28 -13.76 -1.86
C GLN A 146 7.77 -13.54 -1.70
N ILE A 147 7.35 -12.51 -0.94
CA ILE A 147 5.93 -12.16 -0.79
C ILE A 147 5.30 -11.89 -2.15
N SER A 148 5.95 -11.07 -2.99
CA SER A 148 5.45 -10.74 -4.33
C SER A 148 5.28 -11.99 -5.19
N TYR A 149 6.30 -12.85 -5.24
CA TYR A 149 6.27 -14.10 -5.99
C TYR A 149 5.18 -15.06 -5.50
N ASP A 150 5.04 -15.20 -4.18
CA ASP A 150 4.09 -16.12 -3.56
C ASP A 150 2.63 -15.67 -3.70
N LEU A 151 2.40 -14.35 -3.73
CA LEU A 151 1.06 -13.77 -3.85
C LEU A 151 0.64 -13.58 -5.32
N GLU A 152 1.58 -13.38 -6.25
CA GLU A 152 1.31 -13.10 -7.67
C GLU A 152 0.31 -14.08 -8.30
N PRO A 153 0.46 -15.42 -8.20
CA PRO A 153 -0.51 -16.35 -8.81
C PRO A 153 -1.92 -16.21 -8.24
N ILE A 154 -2.02 -15.89 -6.96
CA ILE A 154 -3.29 -15.67 -6.27
C ILE A 154 -3.87 -14.38 -6.87
N LEU A 155 -3.15 -13.26 -6.81
CA LEU A 155 -3.62 -11.96 -7.28
C LEU A 155 -3.97 -11.92 -8.78
N LEU A 156 -3.23 -12.63 -9.64
CA LEU A 156 -3.52 -12.73 -11.07
C LEU A 156 -4.86 -13.41 -11.34
N VAL A 157 -5.15 -14.54 -10.68
CA VAL A 157 -6.45 -15.23 -10.81
C VAL A 157 -7.60 -14.31 -10.41
N PHE A 158 -7.41 -13.51 -9.36
CA PHE A 158 -8.43 -12.54 -8.96
C PHE A 158 -8.61 -11.45 -10.00
N GLN A 159 -7.51 -10.90 -10.52
CA GLN A 159 -7.57 -9.87 -11.54
C GLN A 159 -8.22 -10.36 -12.84
N GLU A 160 -7.93 -11.59 -13.29
CA GLU A 160 -8.58 -12.20 -14.46
C GLU A 160 -10.09 -12.32 -14.26
N GLN A 161 -10.53 -12.69 -13.05
CA GLN A 161 -11.96 -12.77 -12.72
C GLN A 161 -12.63 -11.40 -12.75
N LEU A 162 -11.97 -10.35 -12.25
CA LEU A 162 -12.46 -8.96 -12.34
C LEU A 162 -12.59 -8.49 -13.79
N LEU A 163 -11.57 -8.77 -14.61
CA LEU A 163 -11.59 -8.43 -16.02
C LEU A 163 -12.71 -9.15 -16.77
N ALA A 164 -12.97 -10.41 -16.42
CA ALA A 164 -14.05 -11.20 -16.99
C ALA A 164 -15.44 -10.71 -16.54
N SER A 165 -15.61 -10.29 -15.28
CA SER A 165 -16.88 -9.76 -14.77
C SER A 165 -17.20 -8.36 -15.30
N LYS A 166 -16.18 -7.62 -15.76
CA LYS A 166 -16.24 -6.18 -16.08
C LYS A 166 -16.74 -5.33 -14.91
N ASP A 167 -16.73 -5.90 -13.70
CA ASP A 167 -17.20 -5.23 -12.50
C ASP A 167 -16.00 -4.73 -11.69
N TRP A 168 -15.58 -3.51 -11.99
CA TRP A 168 -14.50 -2.86 -11.25
C TRP A 168 -14.88 -2.60 -9.78
N ARG A 169 -16.17 -2.60 -9.41
CA ARG A 169 -16.63 -2.43 -8.01
C ARG A 169 -16.12 -3.55 -7.11
N ALA A 170 -15.93 -4.74 -7.66
CA ALA A 170 -15.34 -5.87 -6.94
C ALA A 170 -13.90 -5.58 -6.48
N LEU A 171 -13.14 -4.74 -7.19
CA LEU A 171 -11.81 -4.32 -6.76
C LEU A 171 -11.87 -3.29 -5.61
N GLY A 172 -12.76 -2.32 -5.69
CA GLY A 172 -13.02 -1.38 -4.58
C GLY A 172 -13.47 -2.11 -3.31
N PHE A 173 -14.36 -3.09 -3.47
CA PHE A 173 -14.79 -3.99 -2.40
C PHE A 173 -13.60 -4.78 -1.82
N MET A 174 -12.78 -5.38 -2.67
CA MET A 174 -11.65 -6.19 -2.23
C MET A 174 -10.60 -5.39 -1.47
N THR A 175 -10.25 -4.18 -1.93
CA THR A 175 -9.30 -3.35 -1.18
C THR A 175 -9.86 -2.91 0.18
N THR A 176 -11.16 -2.63 0.26
CA THR A 176 -11.86 -2.33 1.52
C THR A 176 -11.94 -3.54 2.44
N GLN A 177 -12.19 -4.72 1.87
CA GLN A 177 -12.19 -6.01 2.56
C GLN A 177 -10.83 -6.25 3.23
N LEU A 178 -9.74 -6.09 2.49
CA LEU A 178 -8.38 -6.25 3.03
C LEU A 178 -8.09 -5.23 4.14
N LYS A 179 -8.52 -3.97 3.98
CA LYS A 179 -8.40 -2.96 5.04
C LYS A 179 -9.07 -3.42 6.34
N PHE A 180 -10.32 -3.87 6.27
CA PHE A 180 -11.04 -4.34 7.45
C PHE A 180 -10.46 -5.64 8.01
N THR A 181 -10.01 -6.56 7.16
CA THR A 181 -9.32 -7.77 7.62
C THR A 181 -8.02 -7.43 8.34
N ASN A 182 -7.20 -6.50 7.82
CA ASN A 182 -6.01 -5.99 8.50
C ASN A 182 -6.34 -5.43 9.88
N LYS A 183 -7.35 -4.55 9.98
CA LYS A 183 -7.79 -3.96 11.24
C LYS A 183 -8.22 -5.02 12.26
N LEU A 184 -8.99 -6.01 11.82
CA LEU A 184 -9.45 -7.10 12.68
C LEU A 184 -8.28 -7.98 13.11
N ILE A 185 -7.37 -8.38 12.22
CA ILE A 185 -6.15 -9.14 12.55
C ILE A 185 -5.36 -8.42 13.65
N LEU A 186 -5.07 -7.13 13.44
CA LEU A 186 -4.28 -6.33 14.38
C LEU A 186 -4.93 -6.22 15.76
N SER A 187 -6.27 -6.21 15.85
CA SER A 187 -6.99 -6.12 17.13
C SER A 187 -6.79 -7.33 18.06
N TYR A 188 -6.34 -8.47 17.52
CA TYR A 188 -6.05 -9.67 18.33
C TYR A 188 -4.60 -9.73 18.80
N LEU A 189 -3.72 -8.84 18.32
CA LEU A 189 -2.28 -8.96 18.50
C LEU A 189 -1.77 -8.05 19.63
N THR A 190 -0.69 -8.49 20.28
CA THR A 190 0.05 -7.66 21.23
C THR A 190 0.79 -6.54 20.49
N PRO A 191 1.21 -5.45 21.16
CA PRO A 191 1.98 -4.38 20.51
C PRO A 191 3.24 -4.86 19.79
N ILE A 192 3.90 -5.89 20.32
CA ILE A 192 5.11 -6.49 19.72
C ILE A 192 4.76 -7.34 18.49
N GLU A 193 3.70 -8.15 18.56
CA GLU A 193 3.21 -8.91 17.40
C GLU A 193 2.77 -7.94 16.29
N ILE A 194 2.09 -6.85 16.64
CA ILE A 194 1.72 -5.76 15.72
C ILE A 194 2.96 -5.17 15.06
N LEU A 195 4.00 -4.83 15.83
CA LEU A 195 5.25 -4.27 15.30
C LEU A 195 5.89 -5.20 14.26
N LEU A 196 5.89 -6.51 14.51
CA LEU A 196 6.49 -7.51 13.61
C LEU A 196 5.64 -7.81 12.36
N LEU A 197 4.31 -7.78 12.47
CA LEU A 197 3.39 -8.21 11.41
C LEU A 197 2.90 -7.06 10.52
N SER A 198 2.82 -5.83 11.03
CA SER A 198 2.21 -4.69 10.31
C SER A 198 2.82 -4.44 8.94
N SER A 199 4.13 -4.57 8.79
CA SER A 199 4.83 -4.40 7.50
C SER A 199 4.34 -5.39 6.44
N TYR A 200 4.07 -6.64 6.83
CA TYR A 200 3.55 -7.69 5.94
C TYR A 200 2.12 -7.38 5.49
N LEU A 201 1.27 -6.94 6.42
CA LEU A 201 -0.11 -6.55 6.13
C LEU A 201 -0.18 -5.32 5.20
N LYS A 202 0.73 -4.35 5.39
CA LYS A 202 0.86 -3.18 4.52
C LYS A 202 1.27 -3.58 3.09
N VAL A 203 2.21 -4.52 2.92
CA VAL A 203 2.59 -5.04 1.60
C VAL A 203 1.37 -5.61 0.87
N VAL A 204 0.56 -6.42 1.54
CA VAL A 204 -0.65 -7.01 0.91
C VAL A 204 -1.64 -5.94 0.47
N GLU A 205 -1.89 -4.94 1.32
CA GLU A 205 -2.81 -3.85 1.00
C GLU A 205 -2.31 -3.02 -0.20
N GLU A 206 -1.01 -2.73 -0.26
CA GLU A 206 -0.43 -1.98 -1.39
C GLU A 206 -0.35 -2.82 -2.67
N GLN A 207 0.03 -4.10 -2.61
CA GLN A 207 0.20 -4.94 -3.82
C GLN A 207 -1.08 -5.12 -4.64
N VAL A 208 -2.25 -5.01 -4.00
CA VAL A 208 -3.54 -5.14 -4.68
C VAL A 208 -3.93 -3.88 -5.43
N ALA A 209 -3.46 -2.71 -4.99
CA ALA A 209 -3.87 -1.42 -5.51
C ALA A 209 -2.77 -0.69 -6.30
N MET A 210 -1.49 -1.04 -6.07
CA MET A 210 -0.33 -0.29 -6.57
C MET A 210 0.57 -1.18 -7.43
N PRO A 211 0.99 -0.73 -8.63
CA PRO A 211 1.81 -1.52 -9.55
C PRO A 211 3.31 -1.48 -9.19
N TRP A 212 3.68 -1.60 -7.91
CA TRP A 212 5.08 -1.43 -7.46
C TRP A 212 6.06 -2.41 -8.13
N GLN A 213 5.68 -3.67 -8.30
CA GLN A 213 6.51 -4.65 -9.00
C GLN A 213 6.78 -4.23 -10.46
N ARG A 214 5.77 -3.68 -11.14
CA ARG A 214 5.89 -3.16 -12.51
C ARG A 214 6.75 -1.90 -12.56
N VAL A 215 6.66 -1.02 -11.56
CA VAL A 215 7.57 0.13 -11.41
C VAL A 215 9.02 -0.36 -11.32
N CYS A 216 9.30 -1.33 -10.44
CA CYS A 216 10.64 -1.90 -10.32
C CYS A 216 11.12 -2.54 -11.62
N THR A 217 10.27 -3.31 -12.32
CA THR A 217 10.65 -3.93 -13.59
C THR A 217 10.84 -2.93 -14.72
N ALA A 218 10.03 -1.86 -14.79
CA ALA A 218 10.17 -0.80 -15.79
C ALA A 218 11.53 -0.07 -15.67
N ALA A 219 12.16 -0.07 -14.48
CA ALA A 219 13.51 0.45 -14.30
C ALA A 219 14.57 -0.28 -15.13
N ALA A 220 14.31 -1.52 -15.55
CA ALA A 220 15.25 -2.31 -16.35
C ALA A 220 15.53 -1.70 -17.73
N THR A 221 14.62 -0.87 -18.27
CA THR A 221 14.77 -0.23 -19.58
C THR A 221 15.55 1.09 -19.51
N HIS A 222 16.02 1.49 -18.32
CA HIS A 222 16.71 2.75 -18.08
C HIS A 222 18.16 2.52 -17.73
N GLU A 223 19.04 3.30 -18.38
CA GLU A 223 20.44 3.35 -17.99
C GLU A 223 20.57 3.87 -16.55
N PRO A 224 21.56 3.35 -15.79
CA PRO A 224 21.88 3.91 -14.48
C PRO A 224 22.09 5.43 -14.57
N ARG A 225 21.50 6.18 -13.64
CA ARG A 225 21.57 7.66 -13.58
C ARG A 225 20.90 8.40 -14.75
N SER A 226 20.07 7.74 -15.55
CA SER A 226 19.15 8.46 -16.43
C SER A 226 18.26 9.40 -15.61
N GLN A 227 17.87 10.55 -16.17
CA GLN A 227 17.11 11.55 -15.43
C GLN A 227 15.76 11.00 -14.93
N ALA A 228 15.09 10.17 -15.74
CA ALA A 228 13.83 9.52 -15.35
C ALA A 228 14.00 8.60 -14.13
N LEU A 229 15.05 7.76 -14.14
CA LEU A 229 15.33 6.86 -13.03
C LEU A 229 15.70 7.64 -11.76
N THR A 230 16.55 8.66 -11.86
CA THR A 230 16.94 9.48 -10.71
C THR A 230 15.76 10.23 -10.08
N VAL A 231 14.84 10.75 -10.91
CA VAL A 231 13.59 11.36 -10.42
C VAL A 231 12.78 10.33 -9.63
N VAL A 232 12.59 9.12 -10.19
CA VAL A 232 11.79 8.07 -9.56
C VAL A 232 12.43 7.56 -8.26
N GLU A 233 13.74 7.32 -8.26
CA GLU A 233 14.51 6.95 -7.07
C GLU A 233 14.35 7.97 -5.94
N GLN A 234 14.52 9.25 -6.28
CA GLN A 234 14.35 10.35 -5.33
C GLN A 234 12.93 10.35 -4.76
N MET A 235 11.91 10.22 -5.60
CA MET A 235 10.52 10.38 -5.18
C MET A 235 9.95 9.17 -4.44
N ILE A 236 10.33 7.93 -4.79
CA ILE A 236 9.89 6.74 -4.06
C ILE A 236 10.33 6.80 -2.60
N SER A 237 11.55 7.27 -2.33
CA SER A 237 12.11 7.38 -0.98
C SER A 237 11.30 8.30 -0.04
N VAL A 238 10.57 9.27 -0.60
CA VAL A 238 9.81 10.28 0.16
C VAL A 238 8.30 10.22 -0.09
N ALA A 239 7.80 9.23 -0.84
CA ALA A 239 6.41 9.16 -1.28
C ALA A 239 5.38 9.09 -0.13
N GLU A 240 5.70 8.37 0.95
CA GLU A 240 4.85 8.32 2.15
C GLU A 240 4.75 9.68 2.85
N GLU A 241 5.85 10.43 2.90
CA GLU A 241 5.90 11.75 3.52
C GLU A 241 5.10 12.77 2.69
N ILE A 242 5.22 12.71 1.36
CA ILE A 242 4.39 13.49 0.43
C ILE A 242 2.92 13.22 0.69
N ALA A 243 2.51 11.93 0.71
CA ALA A 243 1.12 11.55 0.92
C ALA A 243 0.56 12.07 2.25
N ARG A 244 1.35 11.99 3.33
CA ARG A 244 0.98 12.55 4.64
C ARG A 244 0.85 14.08 4.60
N SER A 245 1.81 14.77 4.01
CA SER A 245 1.81 16.24 3.88
C SER A 245 0.55 16.72 3.15
N VAL A 246 0.22 16.07 2.03
CA VAL A 246 -0.97 16.36 1.23
C VAL A 246 -2.25 16.08 2.03
N HIS A 247 -2.33 14.93 2.71
CA HIS A 247 -3.49 14.59 3.53
C HIS A 247 -3.74 15.61 4.64
N TYR A 248 -2.70 16.05 5.36
CA TYR A 248 -2.88 17.05 6.42
C TYR A 248 -3.30 18.42 5.87
N ARG A 249 -2.75 18.83 4.72
CA ARG A 249 -3.24 20.05 4.03
C ARG A 249 -4.71 19.92 3.61
N LEU A 250 -5.16 18.74 3.19
CA LEU A 250 -6.58 18.51 2.89
C LEU A 250 -7.46 18.63 4.12
N VAL A 251 -7.03 18.12 5.28
CA VAL A 251 -7.75 18.27 6.55
C VAL A 251 -7.86 19.75 6.93
N GLU A 252 -6.82 20.55 6.70
CA GLU A 252 -6.84 22.00 6.97
C GLU A 252 -7.81 22.75 6.05
N ILE A 253 -7.87 22.39 4.77
CA ILE A 253 -8.76 23.03 3.78
C ILE A 253 -10.22 22.59 3.99
N PHE A 254 -10.44 21.33 4.35
CA PHE A 254 -11.76 20.71 4.51
C PHE A 254 -11.97 20.15 5.93
N PRO A 255 -11.92 20.99 6.99
CA PRO A 255 -11.91 20.51 8.38
C PRO A 255 -13.20 19.81 8.80
N ASN A 256 -14.31 20.13 8.14
CA ASN A 256 -15.64 19.58 8.42
C ASN A 256 -16.08 18.56 7.36
N TYR A 257 -15.17 18.08 6.50
CA TYR A 257 -15.55 17.10 5.50
C TYR A 257 -15.79 15.73 6.12
N HIS A 258 -16.93 15.15 5.78
CA HIS A 258 -17.38 13.86 6.22
C HIS A 258 -17.85 13.06 5.00
N SER A 259 -17.26 11.89 4.80
CA SER A 259 -17.66 10.90 3.81
C SER A 259 -18.38 9.74 4.50
N ARG A 260 -18.81 8.72 3.74
CA ARG A 260 -19.34 7.48 4.33
C ARG A 260 -18.34 6.72 5.19
N SER A 261 -17.05 6.94 4.93
CA SER A 261 -15.98 6.31 5.71
C SER A 261 -15.69 7.03 7.03
N GLY A 262 -16.31 8.19 7.28
CA GLY A 262 -16.06 9.04 8.44
C GLY A 262 -15.54 10.43 8.08
N TRP A 263 -15.05 11.15 9.10
CA TRP A 263 -14.43 12.46 8.96
C TRP A 263 -13.06 12.34 8.31
N LEU A 264 -12.67 13.34 7.52
CA LEU A 264 -11.36 13.34 6.87
C LEU A 264 -10.19 13.22 7.85
N ALA A 265 -10.36 13.75 9.07
CA ALA A 265 -9.38 13.71 10.15
C ALA A 265 -9.36 12.37 10.92
N ASP A 266 -10.33 11.47 10.70
CA ASP A 266 -10.36 10.17 11.38
C ASP A 266 -9.19 9.30 10.93
N ALA A 267 -8.54 8.60 11.86
CA ALA A 267 -7.34 7.80 11.57
C ALA A 267 -7.56 6.74 10.47
N ASP A 268 -8.74 6.11 10.43
CA ASP A 268 -9.09 5.11 9.40
C ASP A 268 -9.28 5.74 8.01
N VAL A 269 -9.79 6.98 7.96
CA VAL A 269 -9.95 7.75 6.71
C VAL A 269 -8.59 8.27 6.26
N ALA A 270 -7.76 8.76 7.18
CA ALA A 270 -6.39 9.16 6.92
C ALA A 270 -5.56 8.02 6.32
N HIS A 271 -5.63 6.80 6.89
CA HIS A 271 -4.96 5.63 6.33
C HIS A 271 -5.36 5.37 4.88
N SER A 272 -6.67 5.42 4.60
CA SER A 272 -7.22 5.19 3.25
C SER A 272 -6.78 6.30 2.28
N SER A 273 -6.84 7.56 2.71
CA SER A 273 -6.44 8.73 1.92
C SER A 273 -4.94 8.73 1.59
N ILE A 274 -4.08 8.42 2.56
CA ILE A 274 -2.63 8.32 2.36
C ILE A 274 -2.30 7.17 1.41
N ARG A 275 -2.98 6.03 1.55
CA ARG A 275 -2.84 4.90 0.61
C ARG A 275 -3.21 5.33 -0.82
N ASP A 276 -4.32 6.01 -1.02
CA ASP A 276 -4.74 6.45 -2.35
C ASP A 276 -3.75 7.47 -2.96
N LEU A 277 -3.20 8.38 -2.15
CA LEU A 277 -2.13 9.28 -2.59
C LEU A 277 -0.85 8.54 -2.97
N ASN A 278 -0.47 7.48 -2.25
CA ASN A 278 0.63 6.60 -2.64
C ASN A 278 0.32 5.84 -3.94
N MET A 279 -0.93 5.43 -4.17
CA MET A 279 -1.37 4.80 -5.42
C MET A 279 -1.17 5.76 -6.60
N PHE A 280 -1.64 7.00 -6.51
CA PHE A 280 -1.42 8.01 -7.57
C PHE A 280 0.06 8.21 -7.88
N GLN A 281 0.90 8.29 -6.85
CA GLN A 281 2.36 8.41 -7.02
C GLN A 281 2.94 7.18 -7.73
N SER A 282 2.56 5.95 -7.33
CA SER A 282 3.07 4.72 -7.96
C SER A 282 2.75 4.63 -9.45
N TYR A 283 1.55 5.06 -9.85
CA TYR A 283 1.15 5.15 -11.26
C TYR A 283 1.91 6.24 -12.01
N LEU A 284 2.19 7.37 -11.37
CA LEU A 284 3.01 8.44 -11.96
C LEU A 284 4.45 7.95 -12.23
N TRP A 285 5.05 7.22 -11.29
CA TRP A 285 6.39 6.63 -11.47
C TRP A 285 6.41 5.61 -12.59
N LEU A 286 5.37 4.80 -12.70
CA LEU A 286 5.23 3.86 -13.79
C LEU A 286 5.14 4.58 -15.13
N CYS A 287 4.36 5.67 -15.23
CA CYS A 287 4.29 6.49 -16.45
C CYS A 287 5.63 7.11 -16.83
N VAL A 288 6.40 7.61 -15.86
CA VAL A 288 7.74 8.17 -16.10
C VAL A 288 8.68 7.09 -16.63
N LEU A 289 8.69 5.90 -16.05
CA LEU A 289 9.58 4.81 -16.47
C LEU A 289 9.14 4.18 -17.80
N GLU A 290 7.84 4.02 -18.05
CA GLU A 290 7.35 3.49 -19.33
C GLU A 290 7.25 4.56 -20.43
N GLN A 291 7.52 5.82 -20.09
CA GLN A 291 7.49 6.97 -20.99
C GLN A 291 6.14 7.20 -21.68
N ASN A 292 5.03 6.90 -21.01
CA ASN A 292 3.68 7.07 -21.54
C ASN A 292 2.61 7.20 -20.43
N LEU A 293 1.43 7.71 -20.77
CA LEU A 293 0.32 7.94 -19.83
C LEU A 293 -0.67 6.78 -19.72
N ILE A 294 -0.46 5.68 -20.47
CA ILE A 294 -1.40 4.55 -20.53
C ILE A 294 -1.75 3.98 -19.14
N PRO A 295 -0.79 3.80 -18.20
CA PRO A 295 -1.12 3.32 -16.86
C PRO A 295 -2.16 4.20 -16.13
N VAL A 296 -2.09 5.52 -16.30
CA VAL A 296 -3.05 6.44 -15.70
C VAL A 296 -4.38 6.39 -16.46
N GLU A 297 -4.34 6.53 -17.78
CA GLU A 297 -5.52 6.65 -18.64
C GLU A 297 -6.41 5.41 -18.62
N GLN A 298 -5.81 4.22 -18.66
CA GLN A 298 -6.53 2.97 -18.82
C GLN A 298 -6.70 2.19 -17.52
N GLU A 299 -5.96 2.54 -16.47
CA GLU A 299 -5.98 1.78 -15.22
C GLU A 299 -6.39 2.65 -14.03
N LEU A 300 -5.57 3.63 -13.63
CA LEU A 300 -5.83 4.44 -12.43
C LEU A 300 -7.19 5.14 -12.47
N ILE A 301 -7.51 5.80 -13.58
CA ILE A 301 -8.76 6.59 -13.68
C ILE A 301 -10.01 5.71 -13.58
N ASN A 302 -9.96 4.49 -14.13
CA ASN A 302 -11.07 3.54 -14.00
C ASN A 302 -11.29 3.13 -12.54
N LEU A 303 -10.21 3.01 -11.76
CA LEU A 303 -10.30 2.78 -10.31
C LEU A 303 -10.90 3.99 -9.60
N CYS A 304 -10.44 5.20 -9.92
CA CYS A 304 -10.91 6.43 -9.28
C CYS A 304 -12.40 6.70 -9.50
N ILE A 305 -12.88 6.64 -10.75
CA ILE A 305 -14.31 6.85 -11.08
C ILE A 305 -15.19 5.90 -10.25
N MET A 306 -14.78 4.64 -10.16
CA MET A 306 -15.52 3.61 -9.45
C MET A 306 -15.49 3.85 -7.93
N VAL A 307 -14.31 4.07 -7.33
CA VAL A 307 -14.21 4.23 -5.86
C VAL A 307 -14.84 5.53 -5.39
N LEU A 308 -14.57 6.67 -6.04
CA LEU A 308 -15.06 7.98 -5.58
C LEU A 308 -16.60 8.03 -5.54
N GLY A 309 -17.27 7.47 -6.56
CA GLY A 309 -18.72 7.31 -6.58
C GLY A 309 -19.24 6.34 -5.50
N CYS A 310 -18.47 5.29 -5.18
CA CYS A 310 -18.82 4.23 -4.23
C CYS A 310 -18.61 4.55 -2.74
N ILE A 311 -17.92 5.64 -2.39
CA ILE A 311 -17.78 6.10 -1.01
C ILE A 311 -18.25 7.55 -0.79
N GLU A 312 -18.98 8.11 -1.75
CA GLU A 312 -19.44 9.51 -1.79
C GLU A 312 -18.30 10.51 -1.54
N VAL A 313 -17.13 10.22 -2.09
CA VAL A 313 -16.07 11.22 -2.09
C VAL A 313 -16.41 12.26 -3.15
N LYS A 314 -16.61 13.51 -2.71
CA LYS A 314 -16.88 14.61 -3.63
C LYS A 314 -15.70 14.79 -4.57
N TRP A 315 -15.98 14.90 -5.87
CA TRP A 315 -14.98 15.17 -6.89
C TRP A 315 -14.13 16.41 -6.59
N GLU A 316 -14.72 17.43 -5.96
CA GLU A 316 -14.02 18.63 -5.49
C GLU A 316 -12.81 18.30 -4.60
N ILE A 317 -12.97 17.38 -3.65
CA ILE A 317 -11.87 17.00 -2.75
C ILE A 317 -10.83 16.16 -3.49
N ALA A 318 -11.27 15.27 -4.38
CA ALA A 318 -10.36 14.46 -5.16
C ALA A 318 -9.53 15.33 -6.14
N GLU A 319 -10.12 16.39 -6.68
CA GLU A 319 -9.45 17.39 -7.50
C GLU A 319 -8.41 18.19 -6.70
N VAL A 320 -8.81 18.76 -5.57
CA VAL A 320 -7.88 19.50 -4.68
C VAL A 320 -6.76 18.58 -4.19
N SER A 321 -7.08 17.33 -3.84
CA SER A 321 -6.09 16.32 -3.45
C SER A 321 -5.04 16.08 -4.55
N THR A 322 -5.49 15.95 -5.81
CA THR A 322 -4.61 15.76 -6.96
C THR A 322 -3.73 16.99 -7.21
N GLN A 323 -4.29 18.19 -7.10
CA GLN A 323 -3.53 19.44 -7.25
C GLN A 323 -2.46 19.59 -6.16
N LEU A 324 -2.83 19.39 -4.89
CA LEU A 324 -1.90 19.43 -3.76
C LEU A 324 -0.78 18.39 -3.90
N LEU A 325 -1.11 17.19 -4.39
CA LEU A 325 -0.11 16.16 -4.67
C LEU A 325 0.89 16.64 -5.72
N ILE A 326 0.43 17.19 -6.84
CA ILE A 326 1.31 17.70 -7.90
C ILE A 326 2.20 18.85 -7.38
N GLU A 327 1.63 19.79 -6.62
CA GLU A 327 2.39 20.88 -6.00
C GLU A 327 3.51 20.35 -5.09
N GLU A 328 3.18 19.40 -4.21
CA GLU A 328 4.12 18.85 -3.24
C GLU A 328 5.23 18.04 -3.92
N LEU A 329 4.90 17.29 -4.98
CA LEU A 329 5.87 16.57 -5.81
C LEU A 329 6.84 17.56 -6.47
N LEU A 330 6.32 18.58 -7.16
CA LEU A 330 7.15 19.55 -7.87
C LEU A 330 8.02 20.35 -6.90
N LYS A 331 7.53 20.68 -5.70
CA LYS A 331 8.31 21.41 -4.68
C LYS A 331 9.60 20.70 -4.27
N ARG A 332 9.65 19.36 -4.37
CA ARG A 332 10.79 18.53 -3.95
C ARG A 332 11.84 18.31 -5.04
N LEU A 333 11.60 18.80 -6.26
CA LEU A 333 12.46 18.56 -7.41
C LEU A 333 13.23 19.81 -7.85
N SER A 334 14.45 19.61 -8.37
CA SER A 334 15.20 20.65 -9.07
C SER A 334 14.50 21.07 -10.36
N PRO A 335 14.80 22.25 -10.95
CA PRO A 335 14.23 22.67 -12.23
C PRO A 335 14.37 21.64 -13.35
N GLU A 336 15.52 20.97 -13.43
CA GLU A 336 15.80 19.94 -14.44
C GLU A 336 14.91 18.72 -14.22
N HIS A 337 14.82 18.22 -12.99
CA HIS A 337 13.97 17.09 -12.63
C HIS A 337 12.47 17.40 -12.77
N LYS A 338 12.05 18.65 -12.52
CA LYS A 338 10.69 19.11 -12.78
C LYS A 338 10.32 18.95 -14.25
N SER A 339 11.24 19.27 -15.18
CA SER A 339 10.98 19.17 -16.62
C SER A 339 10.65 17.74 -17.07
N VAL A 340 11.25 16.73 -16.42
CA VAL A 340 10.99 15.31 -16.67
C VAL A 340 9.59 14.91 -16.19
N LEU A 341 9.17 15.40 -15.03
CA LEU A 341 7.91 15.01 -14.39
C LEU A 341 6.69 15.75 -14.94
N LEU A 342 6.87 17.00 -15.42
CA LEU A 342 5.80 17.91 -15.82
C LEU A 342 4.81 17.34 -16.86
N PRO A 343 5.24 16.63 -17.92
CA PRO A 343 4.31 16.04 -18.87
C PRO A 343 3.35 15.05 -18.21
N TYR A 344 3.85 14.26 -17.26
CA TYR A 344 3.07 13.21 -16.61
C TYR A 344 2.12 13.76 -15.54
N THR A 345 2.53 14.79 -14.78
CA THR A 345 1.63 15.43 -13.81
C THR A 345 0.51 16.21 -14.49
N ARG A 346 0.80 16.87 -15.61
CA ARG A 346 -0.23 17.51 -16.45
C ARG A 346 -1.19 16.49 -17.05
N GLY A 347 -0.65 15.39 -17.58
CA GLY A 347 -1.45 14.28 -18.12
C GLY A 347 -2.36 13.68 -17.06
N LEU A 348 -1.85 13.41 -15.86
CA LEU A 348 -2.64 12.91 -14.73
C LEU A 348 -3.80 13.85 -14.38
N LEU A 349 -3.52 15.14 -14.21
CA LEU A 349 -4.54 16.13 -13.88
C LEU A 349 -5.61 16.23 -14.97
N GLN A 350 -5.20 16.32 -16.24
CA GLN A 350 -6.13 16.43 -17.36
C GLN A 350 -7.02 15.19 -17.46
N THR A 351 -6.44 13.99 -17.39
CA THR A 351 -7.20 12.74 -17.47
C THR A 351 -8.20 12.61 -16.33
N PHE A 352 -7.84 13.10 -15.14
CA PHE A 352 -8.72 13.12 -13.97
C PHE A 352 -9.90 14.11 -14.15
N LEU A 353 -9.64 15.31 -14.66
CA LEU A 353 -10.67 16.30 -14.95
C LEU A 353 -11.64 15.80 -16.05
N ASP A 354 -11.11 15.20 -17.11
CA ASP A 354 -11.92 14.62 -18.19
C ASP A 354 -12.80 13.46 -17.69
N ALA A 355 -12.32 12.70 -16.71
CA ALA A 355 -13.08 11.64 -16.06
C ALA A 355 -14.23 12.19 -15.20
N ARG A 356 -13.96 13.24 -14.42
CA ARG A 356 -14.98 13.95 -13.63
C ARG A 356 -16.11 14.43 -14.53
N ASP A 357 -15.77 15.12 -15.62
CA ASP A 357 -16.77 15.72 -16.53
C ASP A 357 -17.63 14.65 -17.23
N ARG A 358 -17.06 13.48 -17.53
CA ARG A 358 -17.81 12.32 -18.04
C ARG A 358 -18.72 11.66 -17.01
N SER A 359 -18.44 11.81 -15.71
CA SER A 359 -19.26 11.22 -14.63
C SER A 359 -20.45 12.10 -14.22
N HIS A 360 -20.47 13.36 -14.64
CA HIS A 360 -21.56 14.32 -14.39
C HIS A 360 -22.57 14.45 -15.56
N ASN A 361 -22.25 13.86 -16.72
CA ASN A 361 -23.14 13.69 -17.87
C ASN A 361 -23.72 12.28 -17.86
#